data_AF-A0A2N2RVW1-F1
#
_entry.id   AF-A0A2N2RVW1-F1
#
_cell.length_a   1.000
_cell.length_b   1.000
_cell.length_c   1.000
_cell.angle_alpha   90.00
_cell.angle_beta   90.00
_cell.angle_gamma   90.00
#
_symmetry.space_group_name_H-M   'P 1'
#
loop_
_entity.id
_entity.type
_entity.pdbx_description
1 polymer ?
#
loop_
_entity_poly.entity_id
_entity_poly.type
_entity_poly.pdbx_seq_one_letter_code
_entity_poly.pdbx_strand_id
1 'polypeptide(L)'
;MTSTPSGIALLEAMQIYFQGEKLEALVFILPAGLISLVIGAWLMTDSPTSFVRGVAIPFLLMGLLMTTVGAVVGYRTPAQVQALELALKNNPQAAVATELTRMSKVNRAWPIYLAIWGLFGVAGLLLRFLTSADLLQGVGIALVLFAGVGLLVDGFAERRTHPYTAALHASV
;
A
#
# COMPACT_ATOMS: atom_id res chain seq x y z
N MET A 1 -36.71 3.67 8.26
CA MET A 1 -35.60 3.90 9.21
C MET A 1 -34.94 5.20 8.79
N THR A 2 -35.06 6.25 9.58
CA THR A 2 -34.45 7.55 9.31
C THR A 2 -32.96 7.45 9.62
N SER A 3 -32.12 7.46 8.58
CA SER A 3 -30.68 7.58 8.72
C SER A 3 -30.34 8.91 9.42
N THR A 4 -29.70 8.84 10.58
CA THR A 4 -29.19 10.04 11.26
C THR A 4 -28.10 10.69 10.40
N PRO A 5 -27.89 12.02 10.48
CA PRO A 5 -26.85 12.70 9.72
C PRO A 5 -25.47 12.05 9.88
N SER A 6 -25.14 11.57 11.08
CA SER A 6 -23.89 10.83 11.37
C SER A 6 -23.80 9.50 10.61
N GLY A 7 -24.90 8.76 10.47
CA GLY A 7 -24.93 7.50 9.72
C GLY A 7 -24.71 7.69 8.22
N ILE A 8 -25.22 8.79 7.64
CA ILE A 8 -24.98 9.13 6.23
C ILE A 8 -23.50 9.48 6.01
N ALA A 9 -22.93 10.31 6.89
CA ALA A 9 -21.52 10.71 6.82
C ALA A 9 -20.56 9.51 6.97
N LEU A 10 -20.89 8.54 7.84
CA LEU A 10 -20.10 7.31 7.99
C LEU A 10 -20.11 6.46 6.72
N LEU A 11 -21.28 6.26 6.11
CA LEU A 11 -21.40 5.47 4.89
C LEU A 11 -20.63 6.13 3.73
N GLU A 12 -20.73 7.45 3.59
CA GLU A 12 -19.98 8.19 2.57
C GLU A 12 -18.46 8.05 2.77
N ALA A 13 -17.97 8.29 4.00
CA ALA A 13 -16.55 8.16 4.32
C ALA A 13 -16.03 6.72 4.13
N MET A 14 -16.85 5.72 4.46
CA MET A 14 -16.56 4.31 4.23
C MET A 14 -16.41 4.01 2.73
N GLN A 15 -17.34 4.46 1.89
CA GLN A 15 -17.28 4.24 0.45
C GLN A 15 -16.05 4.92 -0.16
N ILE A 16 -15.76 6.16 0.22
CA ILE A 16 -14.56 6.89 -0.25
C ILE A 16 -13.28 6.14 0.14
N TYR A 17 -13.19 5.68 1.38
CA TYR A 17 -12.02 4.93 1.88
C TYR A 17 -11.79 3.64 1.09
N PHE A 18 -12.80 2.77 0.99
CA PHE A 18 -12.66 1.46 0.35
C PHE A 18 -12.60 1.55 -1.18
N GLN A 19 -13.26 2.53 -1.80
CA GLN A 19 -13.10 2.78 -3.23
C GLN A 19 -11.68 3.22 -3.55
N GLY A 20 -11.11 4.12 -2.74
CA GLY A 20 -9.72 4.54 -2.88
C GLY A 20 -8.74 3.38 -2.66
N GLU A 21 -8.93 2.59 -1.61
CA GLU A 21 -8.11 1.39 -1.32
C GLU A 21 -8.11 0.40 -2.50
N LYS A 22 -9.29 0.12 -3.06
CA LYS A 22 -9.43 -0.78 -4.22
C LYS A 22 -8.78 -0.20 -5.47
N LEU A 23 -9.01 1.08 -5.77
CA LEU A 23 -8.46 1.72 -6.97
C LEU A 23 -6.94 1.81 -6.91
N GLU A 24 -6.38 2.23 -5.78
CA GLU A 24 -4.94 2.26 -5.57
C GLU A 24 -4.33 0.84 -5.72
N ALA A 25 -4.97 -0.17 -5.14
CA ALA A 25 -4.50 -1.55 -5.27
C ALA A 25 -4.53 -2.08 -6.71
N LEU A 26 -5.65 -1.93 -7.42
CA LEU A 26 -5.86 -2.53 -8.75
C LEU A 26 -5.31 -1.70 -9.91
N VAL A 27 -5.29 -0.37 -9.78
CA VAL A 27 -4.93 0.55 -10.87
C VAL A 27 -3.50 1.07 -10.71
N PHE A 28 -2.95 1.08 -9.49
CA PHE A 28 -1.59 1.55 -9.25
C PHE A 28 -0.65 0.42 -8.82
N ILE A 29 -0.90 -0.21 -7.66
CA ILE A 29 0.04 -1.17 -7.04
C ILE A 29 0.20 -2.43 -7.91
N LEU A 30 -0.90 -3.07 -8.31
CA LEU A 30 -0.87 -4.30 -9.10
C LEU A 30 -0.18 -4.09 -10.47
N PRO A 31 -0.57 -3.09 -11.29
CA PRO A 31 0.12 -2.81 -12.55
C PRO A 31 1.59 -2.44 -12.37
N ALA A 32 1.93 -1.62 -11.37
CA ALA A 32 3.33 -1.28 -11.08
C ALA A 32 4.16 -2.52 -10.70
N GLY A 33 3.58 -3.45 -9.95
CA GLY A 33 4.20 -4.75 -9.65
C GLY A 33 4.45 -5.58 -10.91
N LEU A 34 3.45 -5.71 -11.78
CA LEU A 34 3.56 -6.46 -13.03
C LEU A 34 4.61 -5.85 -13.98
N ILE A 35 4.62 -4.52 -14.10
CA ILE A 35 5.63 -3.80 -14.89
C ILE A 35 7.02 -4.03 -14.30
N SER A 36 7.16 -4.01 -12.97
CA SER A 36 8.43 -4.27 -12.30
C SER A 36 8.94 -5.70 -12.56
N LEU A 37 8.05 -6.69 -12.58
CA LEU A 37 8.39 -8.07 -12.96
C LEU A 37 8.86 -8.17 -14.41
N VAL A 38 8.18 -7.50 -15.35
CA VAL A 38 8.56 -7.48 -16.76
C VAL A 38 9.94 -6.85 -16.94
N ILE A 39 10.19 -5.69 -16.30
CA ILE A 39 11.49 -5.02 -16.34
C ILE A 39 12.57 -5.89 -15.72
N GLY A 40 12.32 -6.46 -14.54
CA GLY A 40 13.29 -7.33 -13.86
C GLY A 40 13.64 -8.58 -14.67
N ALA A 41 12.65 -9.22 -15.30
CA ALA A 41 12.86 -10.38 -16.15
C ALA A 41 13.63 -10.01 -17.44
N TRP A 42 13.29 -8.88 -18.06
CA TRP A 42 14.00 -8.37 -19.22
C TRP A 42 15.47 -8.05 -18.92
N LEU A 43 15.76 -7.39 -17.80
CA LEU A 43 17.12 -7.10 -17.36
C LEU A 43 17.95 -8.37 -17.09
N MET A 44 17.31 -9.51 -16.83
CA MET A 44 18.02 -10.79 -16.63
C MET A 44 18.37 -11.50 -17.94
N THR A 45 17.92 -11.00 -19.08
CA THR A 45 18.26 -11.58 -20.39
C THR A 45 19.71 -11.26 -20.79
N ASP A 46 20.29 -12.10 -21.66
CA ASP A 46 21.56 -11.85 -22.36
C ASP A 46 22.79 -11.58 -21.46
N SER A 47 23.11 -12.53 -20.58
CA SER A 47 24.32 -12.52 -19.73
C SER A 47 24.53 -11.21 -18.96
N PRO A 48 23.62 -10.86 -18.02
CA PRO A 48 23.62 -9.56 -17.39
C PRO A 48 24.86 -9.33 -16.53
N THR A 49 25.40 -8.12 -16.61
CA THR A 49 26.48 -7.64 -15.73
C THR A 49 26.05 -7.62 -14.27
N SER A 50 27.02 -7.58 -13.35
CA SER A 50 26.75 -7.51 -11.91
C SER A 50 25.84 -6.32 -11.55
N PHE A 51 26.08 -5.15 -12.14
CA PHE A 51 25.25 -3.97 -11.93
C PHE A 51 23.80 -4.19 -12.37
N VAL A 52 23.60 -4.76 -13.56
CA VAL A 52 22.26 -5.04 -14.11
C VAL A 52 21.51 -6.03 -13.22
N ARG A 53 22.17 -7.10 -12.75
CA ARG A 53 21.59 -8.03 -11.77
C ARG A 53 21.18 -7.32 -10.47
N GLY A 54 21.97 -6.34 -10.05
CA GLY A 54 21.71 -5.52 -8.87
C GLY A 54 20.42 -4.72 -8.98
N VAL A 55 20.06 -4.27 -10.18
CA VAL A 55 18.76 -3.62 -10.44
C VAL A 55 17.65 -4.66 -10.60
N ALA A 56 17.90 -5.73 -11.36
CA ALA A 56 16.90 -6.72 -11.73
C ALA A 56 16.34 -7.49 -10.53
N ILE A 57 17.18 -7.91 -9.58
CA ILE A 57 16.75 -8.70 -8.42
C ILE A 57 15.73 -7.93 -7.56
N PRO A 58 16.00 -6.70 -7.08
CA PRO A 58 15.00 -5.90 -6.38
C PRO A 58 13.71 -5.66 -7.19
N PHE A 59 13.81 -5.43 -8.50
CA PHE A 59 12.63 -5.28 -9.36
C PHE A 59 11.75 -6.53 -9.39
N LEU A 60 12.37 -7.72 -9.44
CA LEU A 60 11.64 -8.98 -9.37
C LEU A 60 11.00 -9.19 -7.99
N LEU A 61 11.75 -8.94 -6.92
CA LEU A 61 11.26 -9.12 -5.54
C LEU A 61 10.13 -8.15 -5.21
N MET A 62 10.32 -6.86 -5.50
CA MET A 62 9.30 -5.83 -5.29
C MET A 62 8.13 -5.98 -6.25
N GLY A 63 8.39 -6.37 -7.50
CA GLY A 63 7.34 -6.69 -8.46
C GLY A 63 6.42 -7.78 -7.95
N LEU A 64 6.99 -8.89 -7.46
CA LEU A 64 6.21 -9.98 -6.87
C LEU A 64 5.41 -9.51 -5.65
N LEU A 65 6.05 -8.79 -4.72
CA LEU A 65 5.40 -8.25 -3.54
C LEU A 65 4.22 -7.34 -3.90
N MET A 66 4.44 -6.36 -4.78
CA MET A 66 3.41 -5.40 -5.20
C MET A 66 2.29 -6.08 -5.97
N THR A 67 2.59 -7.02 -6.87
CA THR A 67 1.57 -7.80 -7.57
C THR A 67 0.70 -8.57 -6.57
N THR A 68 1.31 -9.25 -5.59
CA THR A 68 0.56 -9.97 -4.56
C THR A 68 -0.29 -9.02 -3.71
N VAL A 69 0.28 -7.93 -3.19
CA VAL A 69 -0.44 -6.96 -2.35
C VAL A 69 -1.59 -6.30 -3.12
N GLY A 70 -1.31 -5.79 -4.33
CA GLY A 70 -2.31 -5.12 -5.17
C GLY A 70 -3.46 -6.05 -5.56
N ALA A 71 -3.17 -7.31 -5.90
CA ALA A 71 -4.21 -8.31 -6.18
C ALA A 71 -5.02 -8.65 -4.91
N VAL A 72 -4.35 -9.00 -3.80
CA VAL A 72 -5.02 -9.42 -2.56
C VAL A 72 -5.92 -8.30 -2.03
N VAL A 73 -5.42 -7.08 -1.92
CA VAL A 73 -6.21 -5.95 -1.43
C VAL A 73 -7.35 -5.66 -2.39
N GLY A 74 -7.03 -5.48 -3.68
CA GLY A 74 -8.02 -5.10 -4.70
C GLY A 74 -9.19 -6.06 -4.83
N TYR A 75 -8.94 -7.37 -4.79
CA TYR A 75 -9.99 -8.39 -4.91
C TYR A 75 -10.69 -8.72 -3.57
N ARG A 76 -10.06 -8.46 -2.43
CA ARG A 76 -10.68 -8.66 -1.11
C ARG A 76 -11.64 -7.53 -0.73
N THR A 77 -11.31 -6.29 -1.09
CA THR A 77 -12.04 -5.09 -0.64
C THR A 77 -13.57 -5.15 -0.90
N PRO A 78 -14.08 -5.61 -2.07
CA PRO A 78 -15.54 -5.69 -2.28
C PRO A 78 -16.28 -6.57 -1.27
N ALA A 79 -15.72 -7.74 -0.92
CA ALA A 79 -16.32 -8.63 0.07
C ALA A 79 -16.25 -8.03 1.48
N GLN A 80 -15.17 -7.31 1.80
CA GLN A 80 -15.01 -6.59 3.06
C GLN A 80 -16.07 -5.48 3.21
N VAL A 81 -16.32 -4.71 2.15
CA VAL A 81 -17.35 -3.66 2.14
C VAL A 81 -18.74 -4.26 2.37
N GLN A 82 -19.10 -5.33 1.65
CA GLN A 82 -20.40 -5.99 1.81
C GLN A 82 -20.61 -6.52 3.23
N ALA A 83 -19.58 -7.14 3.82
CA ALA A 83 -19.64 -7.65 5.20
C ALA A 83 -19.84 -6.51 6.21
N LEU A 84 -19.15 -5.38 6.02
CA LEU A 84 -19.26 -4.22 6.89
C LEU A 84 -20.62 -3.52 6.75
N GLU A 85 -21.13 -3.37 5.53
CA GLU A 85 -22.48 -2.84 5.29
C GLU A 85 -23.56 -3.68 5.98
N LEU A 86 -23.44 -5.01 5.93
CA LEU A 86 -24.36 -5.91 6.61
C LEU A 86 -24.24 -5.79 8.14
N ALA A 87 -23.02 -5.69 8.66
CA ALA A 87 -22.78 -5.49 10.09
C ALA A 87 -23.38 -4.16 10.59
N LEU A 88 -23.20 -3.08 9.83
CA LEU A 88 -23.79 -1.76 10.13
C LEU A 88 -25.32 -1.79 10.09
N LYS A 89 -25.94 -2.58 9.21
CA LYS A 89 -27.40 -2.75 9.18
C LYS A 89 -27.92 -3.57 10.36
N ASN A 90 -27.19 -4.59 10.79
CA ASN A 90 -27.63 -5.53 11.82
C ASN A 90 -27.41 -4.99 13.25
N ASN A 91 -26.21 -4.47 13.53
CA ASN A 91 -25.85 -3.90 14.83
C ASN A 91 -24.81 -2.78 14.64
N PRO A 92 -25.27 -1.53 14.39
CA PRO A 92 -24.40 -0.40 14.11
C PRO A 92 -23.33 -0.17 15.18
N GLN A 93 -23.70 -0.26 16.47
CA GLN A 93 -22.80 0.02 17.60
C GLN A 93 -21.67 -1.01 17.67
N ALA A 94 -21.99 -2.31 17.56
CA ALA A 94 -20.99 -3.36 17.56
C ALA A 94 -20.08 -3.30 16.31
N ALA A 95 -20.66 -2.95 15.16
CA ALA A 95 -19.91 -2.81 13.90
C ALA A 95 -18.90 -1.64 13.97
N VAL A 96 -19.32 -0.47 14.46
CA VAL A 96 -18.43 0.70 14.64
C VAL A 96 -17.31 0.38 15.63
N ALA A 97 -17.59 -0.25 16.77
CA ALA A 97 -16.57 -0.62 17.74
C ALA A 97 -15.53 -1.60 17.18
N THR A 98 -16.00 -2.59 16.42
CA THR A 98 -15.13 -3.57 15.73
C THR A 98 -14.24 -2.87 14.70
N GLU A 99 -14.82 -1.98 13.91
CA GLU A 99 -14.12 -1.29 12.84
C GLU A 99 -13.12 -0.25 13.36
N LEU A 100 -13.43 0.45 14.45
CA LEU A 100 -12.47 1.30 15.17
C LEU A 100 -11.26 0.51 15.65
N THR A 101 -11.46 -0.70 16.17
CA THR A 101 -10.36 -1.58 16.59
C THR A 101 -9.47 -1.96 15.41
N ARG A 102 -10.05 -2.25 14.24
CA ARG A 102 -9.31 -2.52 13.00
C ARG A 102 -8.53 -1.28 12.53
N MET A 103 -9.20 -0.13 12.42
CA MET A 103 -8.61 1.12 11.92
C MET A 103 -7.51 1.65 12.85
N SER A 104 -7.62 1.44 14.17
CA SER A 104 -6.54 1.74 15.11
C SER A 104 -5.25 0.98 14.79
N LYS A 105 -5.36 -0.32 14.47
CA LYS A 105 -4.21 -1.15 14.07
C LYS A 105 -3.60 -0.67 12.74
N VAL A 106 -4.44 -0.35 11.76
CA VAL A 106 -4.00 0.19 10.45
C VAL A 106 -3.25 1.51 10.66
N ASN A 107 -3.84 2.46 11.38
CA ASN A 107 -3.26 3.77 11.60
C ASN A 107 -1.94 3.73 12.37
N ARG A 108 -1.79 2.80 13.33
CA ARG A 108 -0.55 2.63 14.09
C ARG A 108 0.60 2.06 13.25
N ALA A 109 0.31 1.41 12.12
CA ALA A 109 1.32 0.83 11.25
C ALA A 109 2.00 1.86 10.33
N TRP A 110 1.32 2.96 9.97
CA TRP A 110 1.82 3.92 8.98
C TRP A 110 3.20 4.51 9.28
N PRO A 111 3.50 4.98 10.52
CA PRO A 111 4.83 5.52 10.81
C PRO A 111 5.95 4.50 10.58
N ILE A 112 5.67 3.21 10.80
CA ILE A 112 6.63 2.13 10.59
C ILE A 112 6.87 1.92 9.09
N TYR A 113 5.80 1.85 8.29
CA TYR A 113 5.94 1.67 6.83
C TYR A 113 6.67 2.84 6.18
N LEU A 114 6.30 4.08 6.52
CA LEU A 114 6.97 5.27 6.00
C LEU A 114 8.46 5.33 6.44
N ALA A 115 8.77 4.93 7.67
CA ALA A 115 10.16 4.86 8.14
C ALA A 115 10.97 3.79 7.38
N ILE A 116 10.37 2.62 7.08
CA ILE A 116 11.01 1.57 6.27
C ILE A 116 11.34 2.11 4.87
N TRP A 117 10.41 2.81 4.22
CA TRP A 117 10.68 3.41 2.92
C TRP A 117 11.74 4.49 2.98
N GLY A 118 11.72 5.35 4.00
CA GLY A 118 12.78 6.33 4.25
C GLY A 118 14.15 5.67 4.41
N LEU A 119 14.22 4.57 5.16
CA LEU A 119 15.45 3.79 5.34
C LEU A 119 15.93 3.16 4.03
N PHE A 120 15.03 2.64 3.19
CA PHE A 120 15.38 2.13 1.87
C PHE A 120 15.95 3.24 0.97
N GLY A 121 15.38 4.45 1.03
CA GLY A 121 15.90 5.60 0.29
C GLY A 121 17.32 5.96 0.71
N VAL A 122 17.56 6.08 2.02
CA VAL A 122 18.90 6.37 2.56
C VAL A 122 19.89 5.25 2.22
N ALA A 123 19.54 4.00 2.51
CA ALA A 123 20.38 2.84 2.21
C ALA A 123 20.70 2.76 0.72
N GLY A 124 19.72 3.03 -0.15
CA GLY A 124 19.90 3.02 -1.59
C GLY A 124 20.92 4.06 -2.07
N LEU A 125 20.86 5.29 -1.53
CA LEU A 125 21.84 6.34 -1.81
C LEU A 125 23.24 5.94 -1.33
N LEU A 126 23.37 5.39 -0.12
CA LEU A 126 24.65 4.93 0.42
C LEU A 126 25.25 3.82 -0.47
N LEU A 127 24.45 2.82 -0.84
CA LEU A 127 24.91 1.73 -1.72
C LEU A 127 25.34 2.25 -3.09
N ARG A 128 24.62 3.23 -3.65
CA ARG A 128 24.90 3.80 -4.97
C ARG A 128 26.23 4.57 -5.02
N PHE A 129 26.55 5.33 -3.98
CA PHE A 129 27.65 6.31 -4.01
C PHE A 129 28.86 5.94 -3.16
N LEU A 130 28.71 5.08 -2.15
CA LEU A 130 29.79 4.77 -1.20
C LEU A 130 30.38 3.37 -1.37
N THR A 131 29.89 2.58 -2.33
CA THR A 131 30.42 1.24 -2.60
C THR A 131 31.11 1.18 -3.95
N SER A 132 32.12 0.31 -4.08
CA SER A 132 32.78 0.00 -5.36
C SER A 132 32.23 -1.25 -6.04
N ALA A 133 31.26 -1.94 -5.41
CA ALA A 133 30.70 -3.17 -5.94
C ALA A 133 29.52 -2.85 -6.87
N ASP A 134 29.69 -3.13 -8.16
CA ASP A 134 28.67 -2.91 -9.20
C ASP A 134 27.29 -3.44 -8.84
N LEU A 135 27.22 -4.67 -8.29
CA LEU A 135 25.97 -5.27 -7.84
C LEU A 135 25.26 -4.40 -6.80
N LEU A 136 25.99 -3.90 -5.79
CA LEU A 136 25.43 -3.09 -4.73
C LEU A 136 25.01 -1.70 -5.24
N GLN A 137 25.75 -1.12 -6.18
CA GLN A 137 25.35 0.13 -6.82
C GLN A 137 24.02 -0.01 -7.58
N GLY A 138 23.82 -1.14 -8.27
CA GLY A 138 22.56 -1.47 -8.94
C GLY A 138 21.40 -1.64 -7.95
N VAL A 139 21.63 -2.37 -6.84
CA VAL A 139 20.65 -2.49 -5.75
C VAL A 139 20.28 -1.12 -5.20
N GLY A 140 21.28 -0.24 -5.04
CA GLY A 140 21.07 1.12 -4.55
C GLY A 140 20.07 1.93 -5.37
N ILE A 141 20.17 1.86 -6.71
CA ILE A 141 19.22 2.54 -7.61
C ILE A 141 17.81 2.01 -7.44
N ALA A 142 17.65 0.68 -7.40
CA ALA A 142 16.33 0.09 -7.25
C ALA A 142 15.71 0.43 -5.88
N LEU A 143 16.50 0.42 -4.80
CA LEU A 143 16.01 0.83 -3.47
C LEU A 143 15.54 2.28 -3.43
N VAL A 144 16.27 3.22 -4.04
CA VAL A 144 15.84 4.63 -4.12
C VAL A 144 14.52 4.75 -4.88
N LEU A 145 14.38 4.05 -6.00
CA LEU A 145 13.15 4.04 -6.78
C LEU A 145 11.96 3.52 -5.95
N PHE A 146 12.09 2.33 -5.35
CA PHE A 146 11.00 1.72 -4.58
C PHE A 146 10.71 2.46 -3.28
N ALA A 147 11.69 3.14 -2.67
CA ALA A 147 11.45 4.04 -1.56
C ALA A 147 10.53 5.20 -1.96
N GLY A 148 10.78 5.83 -3.12
CA GLY A 148 9.93 6.89 -3.65
C GLY A 148 8.51 6.40 -3.97
N VAL A 149 8.40 5.25 -4.64
CA VAL A 149 7.10 4.62 -4.94
C VAL A 149 6.33 4.27 -3.66
N GLY A 150 7.00 3.64 -2.68
CA GLY A 150 6.41 3.24 -1.42
C GLY A 150 5.92 4.42 -0.58
N LEU A 151 6.73 5.48 -0.45
CA LEU A 151 6.33 6.71 0.23
C LEU A 151 5.12 7.38 -0.43
N LEU A 152 5.04 7.34 -1.75
CA LEU A 152 3.90 7.89 -2.48
C LEU A 152 2.64 7.07 -2.19
N VAL A 153 2.67 5.76 -2.39
CA VAL A 153 1.53 4.87 -2.16
C VAL A 153 1.06 4.94 -0.72
N ASP A 154 1.94 4.68 0.24
CA ASP A 154 1.56 4.61 1.65
C ASP A 154 1.23 5.99 2.22
N GLY A 155 1.81 7.07 1.67
CA GLY A 155 1.46 8.43 2.05
C GLY A 155 0.04 8.84 1.63
N PHE A 156 -0.43 8.41 0.45
CA PHE A 156 -1.83 8.59 0.05
C PHE A 156 -2.77 7.67 0.82
N ALA A 157 -2.38 6.41 1.04
CA ALA A 157 -3.16 5.45 1.80
C ALA A 157 -3.36 5.89 3.26
N GLU A 158 -2.31 6.38 3.94
CA GLU A 158 -2.37 6.94 5.29
C GLU A 158 -3.37 8.10 5.34
N ARG A 159 -3.23 9.10 4.47
CA ARG A 159 -4.11 10.28 4.52
C ARG A 159 -5.58 9.94 4.28
N ARG A 160 -5.84 8.88 3.50
CA ARG A 160 -7.19 8.38 3.23
C ARG A 160 -7.86 7.78 4.48
N THR A 161 -7.09 7.31 5.46
CA THR A 161 -7.67 6.72 6.68
C THR A 161 -8.27 7.77 7.61
N HIS A 162 -7.78 9.02 7.62
CA HIS A 162 -8.16 10.02 8.62
C HIS A 162 -9.64 10.41 8.55
N PRO A 163 -10.23 10.78 7.40
CA PRO A 163 -11.64 11.15 7.33
C PRO A 163 -12.55 9.99 7.73
N TYR A 164 -12.18 8.76 7.36
CA TYR A 164 -12.94 7.57 7.70
C TYR A 164 -12.89 7.24 9.20
N THR A 165 -11.70 7.33 9.80
CA THR A 165 -11.52 7.13 11.24
C THR A 165 -12.27 8.20 12.05
N ALA A 166 -12.27 9.45 11.58
CA ALA A 166 -13.03 10.53 12.20
C ALA A 166 -14.55 10.27 12.14
N ALA A 167 -15.07 9.82 10.99
CA ALA A 167 -16.48 9.47 10.85
C ALA A 167 -16.90 8.30 11.75
N LEU A 168 -16.02 7.32 11.95
CA LEU A 168 -16.25 6.23 12.91
C LEU A 168 -16.36 6.75 14.34
N HIS A 169 -15.46 7.62 14.78
CA HIS A 169 -15.51 8.23 16.12
C HIS A 169 -16.76 9.10 16.34
N ALA A 170 -17.22 9.80 15.32
CA ALA A 170 -18.45 10.61 15.38
C ALA A 170 -19.75 9.77 15.41
N SER A 171 -19.63 8.45 15.21
CA SER A 171 -20.75 7.51 15.18
C SER A 171 -20.84 6.62 16.43
N VAL A 172 -19.99 6.86 17.43
CA VAL A 172 -20.02 6.23 18.76
C VAL A 172 -20.91 7.01 19.70
#